data_AF-A0A7V8YV29-F1
#
_entry.id   AF-A0A7V8YV29-F1
#
_cell.length_a   1.000
_cell.length_b   1.000
_cell.length_c   1.000
_cell.angle_alpha   90.00
_cell.angle_beta   90.00
_cell.angle_gamma   90.00
#
_symmetry.space_group_name_H-M   'P 1'
#
loop_
_entity.id
_entity.type
_entity.pdbx_description
1 polymer ?
#
loop_
_entity_poly.entity_id
_entity_poly.type
_entity_poly.pdbx_seq_one_letter_code
_entity_poly.pdbx_strand_id
1 'polypeptide(L)' 'MMLDPQLVTLGALTMAIGFTMYYAGLKKNMLELKQRRRICPACGRRIAGRVCDAH' A
#
# COMPACT_ATOMS: atom_id res chain seq x y z
N MET A 1 7.86 -18.98 34.85
CA MET A 1 7.98 -19.45 33.46
C MET A 1 9.09 -18.65 32.81
N MET A 2 10.21 -19.29 32.46
CA MET A 2 11.31 -18.62 31.78
C MET A 2 10.98 -18.63 30.28
N LEU A 3 10.67 -17.45 29.73
CA LEU A 3 10.30 -17.31 28.33
C LEU A 3 11.56 -17.52 27.49
N ASP A 4 11.53 -18.49 26.57
CA ASP A 4 12.70 -18.80 25.74
C ASP A 4 13.07 -17.58 24.88
N PRO A 5 14.31 -17.06 25.00
CA PRO A 5 14.73 -15.87 24.26
C PRO A 5 14.65 -16.04 22.74
N GLN A 6 14.85 -17.27 22.24
CA GLN A 6 14.80 -17.53 20.80
C GLN A 6 13.38 -17.41 20.28
N LEU A 7 12.39 -17.93 21.02
CA LEU A 7 10.97 -17.76 20.69
C LEU A 7 10.55 -16.28 20.69
N VAL A 8 11.05 -15.48 21.62
CA VAL A 8 10.77 -14.03 21.67
C VAL A 8 11.34 -13.33 20.44
N THR A 9 12.61 -13.60 20.10
CA THR A 9 13.25 -12.99 18.93
C THR A 9 12.59 -13.39 17.61
N LEU A 10 12.20 -14.67 17.48
CA LEU A 10 11.46 -15.17 16.32
C LEU A 10 10.10 -14.47 16.18
N GLY A 11 9.35 -14.37 17.28
CA GLY A 11 8.06 -13.68 17.31
C GLY A 11 8.20 -12.20 16.94
N ALA A 12 9.20 -11.52 17.48
CA ALA A 12 9.45 -10.12 17.17
C ALA A 12 9.79 -9.90 15.68
N LEU A 13 10.66 -10.74 15.10
CA LEU A 13 11.05 -10.64 13.69
C LEU A 13 9.90 -10.95 12.74
N THR A 14 9.16 -12.02 12.98
CA THR A 14 8.01 -12.39 12.14
C THR A 14 6.93 -11.32 12.17
N MET A 15 6.66 -10.74 13.35
CA MET A 15 5.71 -9.64 13.50
C MET A 15 6.19 -8.35 12.80
N ALA A 16 7.48 -8.02 12.88
CA ALA A 16 8.06 -6.88 12.16
C ALA A 16 7.96 -7.05 10.63
N ILE A 17 8.27 -8.24 10.12
CA ILE A 17 8.16 -8.54 8.68
C ILE A 17 6.69 -8.48 8.24
N GLY A 18 5.78 -9.12 8.99
CA GLY A 18 4.35 -9.08 8.71
C GLY A 18 3.80 -7.65 8.68
N PHE A 19 4.20 -6.82 9.64
CA PHE A 19 3.78 -5.41 9.71
C PHE A 19 4.26 -4.60 8.51
N THR A 20 5.53 -4.75 8.11
CA THR A 20 6.09 -4.04 6.95
C THR A 20 5.42 -4.45 5.64
N MET A 21 5.18 -5.75 5.44
CA MET A 21 4.43 -6.26 4.29
C MET A 21 3.00 -5.72 4.26
N TYR A 22 2.30 -5.74 5.40
CA TYR A 22 0.94 -5.22 5.51
C TYR A 22 0.89 -3.72 5.20
N TYR A 23 1.79 -2.93 5.78
CA TYR A 23 1.89 -1.49 5.54
C TYR A 23 2.19 -1.15 4.08
N ALA A 24 3.10 -1.90 3.44
CA ALA A 24 3.40 -1.74 2.01
C ALA A 24 2.18 -2.07 1.14
N GLY A 25 1.45 -3.13 1.46
CA GLY A 25 0.20 -3.52 0.79
C GLY A 25 -0.89 -2.45 0.91
N LEU A 26 -1.08 -1.89 2.10
CA LEU A 26 -2.02 -0.78 2.32
C LEU A 26 -1.64 0.45 1.50
N LYS A 27 -0.36 0.82 1.48
CA LYS A 27 0.12 1.94 0.66
C LYS A 27 -0.13 1.70 -0.83
N LYS A 28 0.13 0.48 -1.32
CA LYS A 28 -0.15 0.11 -2.71
C LYS A 28 -1.64 0.22 -3.03
N ASN A 29 -2.50 -0.37 -2.21
CA ASN A 29 -3.95 -0.26 -2.39
C ASN A 29 -4.44 1.19 -2.38
N MET A 30 -3.87 2.03 -1.52
CA MET A 30 -4.20 3.46 -1.49
C MET A 30 -3.74 4.19 -2.76
N LEU A 31 -2.55 3.86 -3.28
CA LEU A 31 -2.06 4.40 -4.56
C LEU A 31 -2.91 3.94 -5.74
N GLU A 32 -3.30 2.67 -5.79
CA GLU A 32 -4.20 2.13 -6.82
C GLU A 32 -5.58 2.78 -6.76
N LEU A 33 -6.13 2.98 -5.56
CA LEU A 33 -7.38 3.70 -5.36
C LEU A 33 -7.27 5.16 -5.83
N LYS A 34 -6.17 5.85 -5.48
CA LYS A 34 -5.89 7.22 -5.94
C LYS A 34 -5.75 7.28 -7.47
N GLN A 35 -5.05 6.31 -8.06
CA GLN A 35 -4.87 6.22 -9.51
C GLN A 35 -6.19 5.97 -10.23
N ARG A 36 -7.05 5.08 -9.71
CA ARG A 36 -8.43 4.86 -10.22
C ARG A 36 -9.31 6.11 -10.12
N ARG A 37 -9.02 7.03 -9.21
CA ARG A 37 -9.74 8.29 -9.01
C ARG A 37 -9.09 9.50 -9.70
N ARG A 38 -8.12 9.32 -10.60
CA ARG A 38 -7.60 10.44 -11.40
C ARG A 38 -8.70 10.98 -12.30
N ILE A 39 -9.36 12.04 -11.86
CA ILE A 39 -10.34 12.82 -12.62
C ILE A 39 -9.61 14.07 -13.11
N CYS A 40 -9.74 14.39 -14.39
CA CYS A 40 -9.12 15.59 -14.93
C CYS A 40 -9.87 16.84 -14.44
N PRO A 41 -9.16 17.86 -13.91
CA PRO A 41 -9.80 19.09 -13.45
C PRO A 41 -10.37 19.93 -14.61
N ALA A 42 -9.85 19.77 -15.84
CA ALA A 42 -10.33 20.50 -17.01
C ALA A 42 -11.48 19.78 -17.74
N CYS A 43 -11.33 18.46 -17.95
CA CYS A 43 -12.22 17.67 -18.81
C CYS A 43 -13.28 16.87 -18.02
N GLY A 44 -13.19 16.80 -16.68
CA GLY A 44 -14.10 16.04 -15.80
C GLY A 44 -14.07 14.52 -15.97
N ARG A 45 -13.34 14.00 -16.96
CA ARG A 45 -13.24 12.57 -17.29
C ARG A 45 -12.19 11.85 -16.44
N ARG A 46 -12.40 10.53 -16.26
CA ARG A 46 -11.42 9.65 -15.59
C ARG A 46 -10.22 9.43 -16.52
N ILE A 47 -9.03 9.77 -16.04
CA ILE A 47 -7.76 9.64 -16.78
C ILE A 47 -7.28 8.20 -16.66
N ALA A 48 -7.42 7.42 -17.73
CA ALA A 48 -6.86 6.06 -17.82
C ALA A 48 -5.35 6.07 -18.13
N GLY A 49 -4.86 7.11 -18.84
CA GLY A 49 -3.47 7.24 -19.31
C GLY A 49 -2.54 8.06 -18.41
N ARG A 50 -1.42 8.54 -18.99
CA ARG A 50 -0.47 9.44 -18.32
C ARG A 50 -0.98 10.89 -18.29
N VAL A 51 -1.81 11.29 -19.27
CA VAL A 51 -2.43 12.62 -19.45
C VAL A 51 -3.93 12.49 -19.77
N CYS A 52 -4.76 13.54 -19.59
CA CYS A 52 -6.15 13.52 -20.11
C CYS A 52 -6.04 13.47 -21.64
N ASP A 53 -6.39 12.32 -22.21
CA ASP A 53 -6.43 12.07 -23.66
C ASP A 53 -7.77 12.58 -24.21
N ALA A 54 -8.03 13.88 -23.98
CA ALA A 54 -9.12 14.60 -24.60
C ALA A 54 -8.53 15.41 -25.75
N HIS A 55 -8.30 14.72 -26.85
CA HIS A 55 -8.20 15.33 -28.17
C HIS A 55 -9.51 15.07 -28.92
#